data_AF-A0A5C6FAE9-F1
#
_entry.id   AF-A0A5C6FAE9-F1
#
_cell.length_a   1.000
_cell.length_b   1.000
_cell.length_c   1.000
_cell.angle_alpha   90.00
_cell.angle_beta   90.00
_cell.angle_gamma   90.00
#
_symmetry.space_group_name_H-M   'P 1'
#
loop_
_entity.id
_entity.type
_entity.pdbx_description
1 polymer ?
#
loop_
_entity_poly.entity_id
_entity_poly.type
_entity_poly.pdbx_seq_one_letter_code
_entity_poly.pdbx_strand_id
1 'polypeptide(L)'
;MDSMNSSAATVHFDRNRQSRNDWDSFADHRASVTGLIQAVGRRRDANAKSDDESLVVLGVGNGNDLDLPSLISRYRSTTLVDLDVEAIEYCRSRLPADVSAVVDTASPVDLSGVLGRLPACDENASKSKWDTWLQQARNPDPGSVPMGDVVVSTCLISQLLDTVICGLPPDHPQLADAMLAVRDGHLNLLSRLTKPGGTAILITDMVSSDTLPQLDRVSRFKLPKLVRAAVESQNFFTGLNPAVLMHKLSPPENDRAASTAIHGPWRWRLGPRLFAVIAITTEMK
;
A
#
# COMPACT_ATOMS: atom_id res chain seq x y z
N MET A 1 12.28 -14.12 19.54
CA MET A 1 11.04 -13.97 18.76
C MET A 1 9.92 -13.29 19.55
N ASP A 2 10.16 -12.78 20.78
CA ASP A 2 9.12 -12.18 21.65
C ASP A 2 9.06 -10.63 21.64
N SER A 3 9.35 -9.96 20.51
CA SER A 3 9.36 -8.47 20.47
C SER A 3 8.39 -7.84 19.46
N MET A 4 7.41 -8.56 18.93
CA MET A 4 6.43 -8.02 17.97
C MET A 4 5.12 -7.51 18.60
N ASN A 5 4.96 -7.58 19.93
CA ASN A 5 3.80 -7.01 20.63
C ASN A 5 3.97 -5.50 20.91
N SER A 6 4.39 -4.70 19.93
CA SER A 6 4.24 -3.25 20.04
C SER A 6 2.78 -2.87 19.73
N SER A 7 2.20 -1.96 20.52
CA SER A 7 0.84 -1.41 20.26
C SER A 7 0.69 -0.87 18.83
N ALA A 8 1.80 -0.44 18.23
CA ALA A 8 1.92 0.06 16.88
C ALA A 8 1.46 -0.97 15.81
N ALA A 9 1.94 -2.22 15.87
CA ALA A 9 1.57 -3.24 14.88
C ALA A 9 0.09 -3.68 14.99
N THR A 10 -0.56 -3.40 16.12
CA THR A 10 -1.96 -3.81 16.40
C THR A 10 -2.94 -3.20 15.39
N VAL A 11 -2.67 -2.01 14.86
CA VAL A 11 -3.50 -1.35 13.84
C VAL A 11 -3.70 -2.24 12.61
N HIS A 12 -2.65 -2.93 12.16
CA HIS A 12 -2.70 -3.82 11.00
C HIS A 12 -3.57 -5.06 11.30
N PHE A 13 -3.30 -5.73 12.41
CA PHE A 13 -4.04 -6.93 12.83
C PHE A 13 -5.53 -6.63 13.11
N ASP A 14 -5.84 -5.46 13.67
CA ASP A 14 -7.22 -5.04 13.95
C ASP A 14 -7.98 -4.76 12.66
N ARG A 15 -7.37 -4.08 11.68
CA ARG A 15 -7.99 -3.82 10.37
C ARG A 15 -8.28 -5.10 9.60
N ASN A 16 -7.34 -6.07 9.62
CA ASN A 16 -7.57 -7.37 9.03
C ASN A 16 -8.70 -8.11 9.73
N ARG A 17 -8.72 -8.15 11.07
CA ARG A 17 -9.82 -8.80 11.81
C ARG A 17 -11.18 -8.16 11.52
N GLN A 18 -11.26 -6.83 11.46
CA GLN A 18 -12.51 -6.09 11.21
C GLN A 18 -13.05 -6.29 9.78
N SER A 19 -12.17 -6.44 8.79
CA SER A 19 -12.56 -6.58 7.37
C SER A 19 -12.64 -8.02 6.87
N ARG A 20 -12.32 -9.02 7.70
CA ARG A 20 -12.18 -10.45 7.31
C ARG A 20 -13.37 -10.99 6.50
N ASN A 21 -14.59 -10.62 6.89
CA ASN A 21 -15.83 -11.12 6.28
C ASN A 21 -16.48 -10.11 5.30
N ASP A 22 -15.81 -9.02 4.95
CA ASP A 22 -16.41 -7.91 4.19
C ASP A 22 -16.14 -8.00 2.68
N TRP A 23 -16.05 -9.21 2.13
CA TRP A 23 -15.66 -9.45 0.72
C TRP A 23 -16.53 -8.68 -0.30
N ASP A 24 -17.84 -8.62 -0.05
CA ASP A 24 -18.80 -8.02 -0.97
C ASP A 24 -18.72 -6.49 -0.99
N SER A 25 -18.42 -5.84 0.14
CA SER A 25 -18.30 -4.36 0.19
C SER A 25 -17.09 -3.86 -0.62
N PHE A 26 -16.10 -4.73 -0.81
CA PHE A 26 -14.90 -4.46 -1.59
C PHE A 26 -15.10 -4.64 -3.10
N ALA A 27 -16.25 -5.14 -3.58
CA ALA A 27 -16.41 -5.54 -5.00
C ALA A 27 -15.97 -4.47 -6.02
N ASP A 28 -16.44 -3.22 -5.86
CA ASP A 28 -16.07 -2.11 -6.76
C ASP A 28 -14.58 -1.73 -6.65
N HIS A 29 -14.05 -1.74 -5.41
CA HIS A 29 -12.64 -1.46 -5.17
C HIS A 29 -11.76 -2.55 -5.79
N ARG A 30 -12.08 -3.82 -5.52
CA ARG A 30 -11.43 -5.01 -6.06
C ARG A 30 -11.41 -5.04 -7.57
N ALA A 31 -12.53 -4.71 -8.21
CA ALA A 31 -12.61 -4.61 -9.67
C ALA A 31 -11.67 -3.52 -10.21
N SER A 32 -11.61 -2.35 -9.56
CA SER A 32 -10.74 -1.24 -9.96
C SER A 32 -9.26 -1.58 -9.80
N VAL A 33 -8.87 -2.13 -8.65
CA VAL A 33 -7.50 -2.56 -8.34
C VAL A 33 -7.04 -3.66 -9.30
N THR A 34 -7.84 -4.73 -9.42
CA THR A 34 -7.52 -5.88 -10.28
C THR A 34 -7.40 -5.44 -11.74
N GLY A 35 -8.36 -4.63 -12.22
CA GLY A 35 -8.34 -4.13 -13.60
C GLY A 35 -7.11 -3.28 -13.91
N LEU A 36 -6.64 -2.47 -12.96
CA LEU A 36 -5.42 -1.68 -13.11
C LEU A 36 -4.18 -2.57 -13.19
N ILE A 37 -4.02 -3.54 -12.27
CA ILE A 37 -2.89 -4.48 -12.28
C ILE A 37 -2.85 -5.24 -13.61
N GLN A 38 -4.01 -5.72 -14.07
CA GLN A 38 -4.15 -6.39 -15.36
C GLN A 38 -3.86 -5.47 -16.55
N ALA A 39 -4.11 -4.17 -16.47
CA ALA A 39 -3.83 -3.24 -17.57
C ALA A 39 -2.32 -2.98 -17.73
N VAL A 40 -1.56 -2.98 -16.63
CA VAL A 40 -0.11 -2.73 -16.69
C VAL A 40 0.69 -3.97 -17.10
N GLY A 41 0.32 -5.17 -16.63
CA GLY A 41 0.95 -6.45 -16.99
C GLY A 41 0.63 -6.97 -18.40
N ARG A 42 0.64 -6.08 -19.42
CA ARG A 42 0.61 -6.39 -20.86
C ARG A 42 1.54 -5.52 -21.70
N ARG A 43 2.18 -4.50 -21.12
CA ARG A 43 2.93 -3.50 -21.91
C ARG A 43 4.26 -4.01 -22.44
N ARG A 44 4.78 -5.14 -21.93
CA ARG A 44 5.98 -5.77 -22.45
C ARG A 44 5.64 -6.66 -23.64
N ASP A 45 5.87 -6.09 -24.83
CA ASP A 45 5.88 -6.70 -26.17
C ASP A 45 4.75 -7.66 -26.53
N ALA A 46 4.00 -7.34 -27.59
CA ALA A 46 3.07 -8.28 -28.22
C ALA A 46 3.72 -9.60 -28.72
N ASN A 47 5.07 -9.66 -28.68
CA ASN A 47 5.90 -10.81 -29.02
C ASN A 47 6.63 -11.45 -27.81
N ALA A 48 6.60 -10.82 -26.63
CA ALA A 48 7.11 -11.46 -25.42
C ALA A 48 6.09 -12.49 -24.97
N LYS A 49 6.54 -13.74 -24.75
CA LYS A 49 5.67 -14.76 -24.18
C LYS A 49 5.20 -14.26 -22.81
N SER A 50 3.88 -14.19 -22.63
CA SER A 50 3.20 -13.74 -21.41
C SER A 50 3.59 -14.50 -20.14
N ASP A 51 4.33 -15.59 -20.27
CA ASP A 51 4.52 -16.60 -19.25
C ASP A 51 5.71 -16.32 -18.31
N ASP A 52 6.27 -15.11 -18.32
CA ASP A 52 7.49 -14.78 -17.55
C ASP A 52 7.36 -13.62 -16.55
N GLU A 53 6.24 -12.90 -16.50
CA GLU A 53 6.09 -11.78 -15.55
C GLU A 53 5.80 -12.27 -14.12
N SER A 54 6.45 -11.66 -13.12
CA SER A 54 6.14 -11.89 -11.70
C SER A 54 5.39 -10.72 -11.04
N LEU A 55 4.40 -11.04 -10.22
CA LEU A 55 3.61 -10.09 -9.42
C LEU A 55 4.02 -10.16 -7.94
N VAL A 56 4.23 -9.01 -7.32
CA VAL A 56 4.43 -8.90 -5.87
C VAL A 56 3.37 -7.97 -5.29
N VAL A 57 2.61 -8.45 -4.30
CA VAL A 57 1.54 -7.71 -3.64
C VAL A 57 1.95 -7.37 -2.21
N LEU A 58 2.10 -6.09 -1.92
CA LEU A 58 2.50 -5.54 -0.63
C LEU A 58 1.29 -5.11 0.19
N GLY A 59 1.12 -5.74 1.36
CA GLY A 59 -0.02 -5.50 2.25
C GLY A 59 -1.29 -6.15 1.74
N VAL A 60 -1.23 -7.44 1.38
CA VAL A 60 -2.39 -8.17 0.84
C VAL A 60 -3.53 -8.28 1.87
N GLY A 61 -3.22 -8.26 3.17
CA GLY A 61 -4.15 -8.52 4.26
C GLY A 61 -4.97 -9.78 4.02
N ASN A 62 -6.29 -9.66 4.20
CA ASN A 62 -7.23 -10.76 3.91
C ASN A 62 -7.35 -11.07 2.41
N GLY A 63 -6.83 -10.24 1.50
CA GLY A 63 -6.98 -10.37 0.04
C GLY A 63 -8.27 -9.79 -0.53
N ASN A 64 -9.02 -8.98 0.24
CA ASN A 64 -10.32 -8.45 -0.21
C ASN A 64 -10.22 -7.46 -1.38
N ASP A 65 -9.08 -6.78 -1.51
CA ASP A 65 -8.81 -5.77 -2.55
C ASP A 65 -8.55 -6.38 -3.93
N LEU A 66 -8.42 -7.71 -4.05
CA LEU A 66 -7.88 -8.35 -5.23
C LEU A 66 -8.72 -9.56 -5.64
N ASP A 67 -8.99 -9.69 -6.94
CA ASP A 67 -9.39 -10.96 -7.52
C ASP A 67 -8.12 -11.78 -7.78
N LEU A 68 -7.63 -12.39 -6.70
CA LEU A 68 -6.38 -13.16 -6.70
C LEU A 68 -6.39 -14.33 -7.70
N PRO A 69 -7.45 -15.15 -7.84
CA PRO A 69 -7.50 -16.18 -8.87
C PRO A 69 -7.22 -15.63 -10.28
N SER A 70 -7.85 -14.51 -10.65
CA SER A 70 -7.65 -13.88 -11.96
C SER A 70 -6.26 -13.28 -12.16
N LEU A 71 -5.57 -12.88 -11.10
CA LEU A 71 -4.20 -12.36 -11.15
C LEU A 71 -3.19 -13.51 -11.20
N ILE A 72 -3.32 -14.50 -10.32
CA ILE A 72 -2.38 -15.63 -10.22
C ILE A 72 -2.36 -16.44 -11.52
N SER A 73 -3.51 -16.62 -12.19
CA SER A 73 -3.56 -17.34 -13.47
C SER A 73 -2.83 -16.64 -14.62
N ARG A 74 -2.35 -15.41 -14.40
CA ARG A 74 -1.85 -14.52 -15.43
C ARG A 74 -0.36 -14.21 -15.29
N TYR A 75 0.15 -14.24 -14.07
CA TYR A 75 1.57 -14.06 -13.80
C TYR A 75 2.22 -15.42 -13.63
N ARG A 76 3.48 -15.54 -14.05
CA ARG A 76 4.28 -16.76 -13.86
C ARG A 76 4.43 -17.12 -12.39
N SER A 77 4.63 -16.11 -11.57
CA SER A 77 4.68 -16.22 -10.13
C SER A 77 4.00 -15.03 -9.48
N THR A 78 3.38 -15.27 -8.33
CA THR A 78 2.75 -14.24 -7.50
C THR A 78 3.23 -14.42 -6.07
N THR A 79 3.78 -13.36 -5.47
CA THR A 79 4.16 -13.35 -4.05
C THR A 79 3.26 -12.40 -3.28
N LEU A 80 2.60 -12.92 -2.24
CA LEU A 80 1.77 -12.14 -1.32
C LEU A 80 2.57 -11.80 -0.07
N VAL A 81 2.57 -10.52 0.31
CA VAL A 81 3.37 -10.01 1.42
C VAL A 81 2.46 -9.29 2.42
N ASP A 82 2.61 -9.63 3.70
CA ASP A 82 1.94 -8.94 4.80
C ASP A 82 2.68 -9.16 6.12
N LEU A 83 2.41 -8.29 7.09
CA LEU A 83 2.84 -8.46 8.47
C LEU A 83 2.00 -9.53 9.17
N ASP A 84 0.71 -9.60 8.82
CA ASP A 84 -0.29 -10.45 9.45
C ASP A 84 -0.35 -11.83 8.80
N VAL A 85 0.31 -12.79 9.46
CA VAL A 85 0.33 -14.19 9.05
C VAL A 85 -1.08 -14.78 8.98
N GLU A 86 -1.95 -14.49 9.95
CA GLU A 86 -3.31 -15.02 9.96
C GLU A 86 -4.15 -14.48 8.81
N ALA A 87 -3.95 -13.21 8.44
CA ALA A 87 -4.64 -12.62 7.30
C ALA A 87 -4.21 -13.27 5.98
N ILE A 88 -2.92 -13.57 5.81
CA ILE A 88 -2.42 -14.32 4.65
C ILE A 88 -2.96 -15.75 4.62
N GLU A 89 -2.95 -16.46 5.75
CA GLU A 89 -3.51 -17.81 5.83
C GLU A 89 -5.00 -17.81 5.49
N TYR A 90 -5.76 -16.86 6.03
CA TYR A 90 -7.16 -16.66 5.68
C TYR A 90 -7.33 -16.38 4.18
N CYS A 91 -6.54 -15.46 3.63
CA CYS A 91 -6.52 -15.13 2.21
C CYS A 91 -6.34 -16.40 1.35
N ARG A 92 -5.32 -17.21 1.64
CA ARG A 92 -5.01 -18.46 0.94
C ARG A 92 -6.11 -19.51 1.08
N SER A 93 -6.73 -19.62 2.26
CA SER A 93 -7.78 -20.61 2.51
C SER A 93 -9.02 -20.41 1.65
N ARG A 94 -9.22 -19.19 1.10
CA ARG A 94 -10.32 -18.84 0.19
C ARG A 94 -9.99 -19.08 -1.28
N LEU A 95 -8.73 -19.37 -1.62
CA LEU A 95 -8.33 -19.63 -2.99
C LEU A 95 -8.68 -21.06 -3.40
N PRO A 96 -8.98 -21.30 -4.69
CA PRO A 96 -8.99 -22.65 -5.25
C PRO A 96 -7.69 -23.39 -4.94
N ALA A 97 -7.75 -24.71 -4.71
CA ALA A 97 -6.61 -25.48 -4.22
C ALA A 97 -5.40 -25.45 -5.17
N ASP A 98 -5.65 -25.48 -6.48
CA ASP A 98 -4.66 -25.35 -7.55
C ASP A 98 -3.99 -23.96 -7.55
N VAL A 99 -4.77 -22.91 -7.33
CA VAL A 99 -4.27 -21.52 -7.22
C VAL A 99 -3.45 -21.33 -5.93
N SER A 100 -3.94 -21.87 -4.81
CA SER A 100 -3.26 -21.76 -3.50
C SER A 100 -1.92 -22.52 -3.45
N ALA A 101 -1.76 -23.55 -4.29
CA ALA A 101 -0.54 -24.34 -4.37
C ALA A 101 0.61 -23.62 -5.09
N VAL A 102 0.31 -22.64 -5.95
CA VAL A 102 1.31 -21.94 -6.78
C VAL A 102 1.59 -20.50 -6.34
N VAL A 103 0.87 -20.00 -5.34
CA VAL A 103 1.10 -18.66 -4.79
C VAL A 103 2.15 -18.71 -3.69
N ASP A 104 3.17 -17.86 -3.83
CA ASP A 104 4.20 -17.68 -2.80
C ASP A 104 3.73 -16.69 -1.74
N THR A 105 4.24 -16.86 -0.52
CA THR A 105 3.95 -15.94 0.59
C THR A 105 5.22 -15.51 1.30
N ALA A 106 5.31 -14.23 1.64
CA ALA A 106 6.35 -13.68 2.52
C ALA A 106 5.67 -13.04 3.74
N SER A 107 5.69 -13.75 4.87
CA SER A 107 5.12 -13.28 6.14
C SER A 107 5.77 -13.98 7.34
N PRO A 108 5.91 -13.30 8.50
CA PRO A 108 5.61 -11.89 8.72
C PRO A 108 6.68 -10.98 8.09
N VAL A 109 6.26 -9.90 7.42
CA VAL A 109 7.17 -8.87 6.88
C VAL A 109 6.70 -7.48 7.32
N ASP A 110 7.54 -6.77 8.08
CA ASP A 110 7.35 -5.34 8.38
C ASP A 110 7.88 -4.49 7.22
N LEU A 111 6.97 -4.04 6.36
CA LEU A 111 7.30 -3.23 5.18
C LEU A 111 7.76 -1.80 5.53
N SER A 112 7.62 -1.34 6.78
CA SER A 112 8.27 -0.11 7.24
C SER A 112 9.67 -0.34 7.80
N GLY A 113 10.01 -1.59 8.15
CA GLY A 113 11.23 -1.97 8.86
C GLY A 113 11.33 -1.47 10.31
N VAL A 114 10.34 -0.72 10.80
CA VAL A 114 10.44 0.04 12.05
C VAL A 114 9.20 0.01 12.97
N LEU A 115 8.10 -0.70 12.60
CA LEU A 115 6.84 -0.71 13.38
C LEU A 115 7.06 -1.22 14.81
N GLY A 116 7.95 -2.21 14.97
CA GLY A 116 8.28 -2.79 16.29
C GLY A 116 9.20 -1.93 17.16
N ARG A 117 9.66 -0.77 16.67
CA ARG A 117 10.79 -0.03 17.29
C ARG A 117 10.57 1.48 17.40
N LEU A 118 9.32 1.95 17.35
CA LEU A 118 9.02 3.37 17.50
C LEU A 118 9.59 3.91 18.83
N PRO A 119 10.48 4.93 18.81
CA PRO A 119 11.17 5.39 20.02
C PRO A 119 10.24 6.02 21.08
N ALA A 120 8.98 6.29 20.73
CA ALA A 120 7.95 6.83 21.61
C ALA A 120 7.72 6.05 22.91
N CYS A 121 8.05 4.76 22.93
CA CYS A 121 7.99 3.95 24.16
C CYS A 121 9.11 4.30 25.16
N ASP A 122 10.04 5.18 24.78
CA ASP A 122 11.15 5.68 25.60
C ASP A 122 11.03 7.21 25.71
N GLU A 123 10.43 7.69 26.81
CA GLU A 123 10.27 9.14 27.10
C GLU A 123 11.61 9.90 27.09
N ASN A 124 12.73 9.19 27.21
CA ASN A 124 14.09 9.74 27.18
C ASN A 124 14.83 9.41 25.88
N ALA A 125 14.13 9.04 24.82
CA ALA A 125 14.75 8.73 23.53
C ALA A 125 15.62 9.91 23.07
N SER A 126 16.93 9.68 23.04
CA SER A 126 17.89 10.70 22.58
C SER A 126 17.65 11.06 21.13
N LYS A 127 18.06 12.27 20.73
CA LYS A 127 18.06 12.71 19.33
C LYS A 127 18.72 11.68 18.40
N SER A 128 19.82 11.07 18.82
CA SER A 128 20.51 10.04 18.04
C SER A 128 19.69 8.76 17.81
N LYS A 129 18.81 8.37 18.74
CA LYS A 129 17.88 7.25 18.53
C LYS A 129 16.84 7.60 17.47
N TRP A 130 16.30 8.81 17.53
CA TRP A 130 15.37 9.33 16.51
C TRP A 130 16.02 9.43 15.13
N ASP A 131 17.22 10.02 15.02
CA ASP A 131 17.95 10.11 13.76
C ASP A 131 18.18 8.72 13.14
N THR A 132 18.56 7.73 13.96
CA THR A 132 18.72 6.33 13.53
C THR A 132 17.41 5.73 13.05
N TRP A 133 16.32 5.91 13.81
CA TRP A 133 15.01 5.39 13.46
C TRP A 133 14.49 6.01 12.16
N LEU A 134 14.62 7.33 12.00
CA LEU A 134 14.22 8.05 10.78
C LEU A 134 15.01 7.57 9.56
N GLN A 135 16.31 7.30 9.71
CA GLN A 135 17.13 6.75 8.64
C GLN A 135 16.67 5.34 8.21
N GLN A 136 16.34 4.48 9.18
CA GLN A 136 15.81 3.14 8.93
C GLN A 136 14.44 3.19 8.27
N ALA A 137 13.54 4.04 8.79
CA ALA A 137 12.19 4.21 8.25
C ALA A 137 12.20 4.68 6.78
N ARG A 138 13.17 5.52 6.38
CA ARG A 138 13.36 5.96 4.99
C ARG A 138 13.93 4.88 4.06
N ASN A 139 14.51 3.81 4.62
CA ASN A 139 15.20 2.76 3.89
C ASN A 139 14.86 1.39 4.48
N PRO A 140 13.58 0.99 4.49
CA PRO A 140 13.16 -0.28 5.09
C PRO A 140 13.89 -1.45 4.43
N ASP A 141 14.26 -2.46 5.20
CA ASP A 141 14.80 -3.69 4.63
C ASP A 141 13.63 -4.52 4.06
N PRO A 142 13.58 -4.84 2.75
CA PRO A 142 12.57 -5.73 2.19
C PRO A 142 12.63 -7.16 2.76
N GLY A 143 13.71 -7.53 3.46
CA GLY A 143 13.91 -8.89 3.94
C GLY A 143 14.00 -9.88 2.79
N SER A 144 13.14 -10.91 2.80
CA SER A 144 13.10 -11.95 1.78
C SER A 144 12.12 -11.67 0.63
N VAL A 145 11.49 -10.49 0.59
CA VAL A 145 10.53 -10.15 -0.46
C VAL A 145 11.24 -10.08 -1.82
N PRO A 146 10.82 -10.87 -2.83
CA PRO A 146 11.47 -10.89 -4.13
C PRO A 146 11.16 -9.61 -4.91
N MET A 147 11.98 -9.34 -5.94
CA MET A 147 11.65 -8.32 -6.92
C MET A 147 10.58 -8.81 -7.92
N GLY A 148 9.69 -7.92 -8.32
CA GLY A 148 8.59 -8.18 -9.26
C GLY A 148 8.71 -7.41 -10.58
N ASP A 149 8.15 -7.95 -11.65
CA ASP A 149 7.89 -7.18 -12.87
C ASP A 149 6.72 -6.20 -12.66
N VAL A 150 5.75 -6.61 -11.84
CA VAL A 150 4.72 -5.73 -11.29
C VAL A 150 4.77 -5.80 -9.77
N VAL A 151 4.92 -4.66 -9.11
CA VAL A 151 4.85 -4.55 -7.64
C VAL A 151 3.73 -3.61 -7.27
N VAL A 152 2.77 -4.06 -6.49
CA VAL A 152 1.62 -3.26 -6.07
C VAL A 152 1.56 -3.15 -4.56
N SER A 153 1.28 -1.94 -4.05
CA SER A 153 0.85 -1.72 -2.68
C SER A 153 -0.63 -1.34 -2.66
N THR A 154 -1.45 -2.13 -1.97
CA THR A 154 -2.91 -1.99 -1.91
C THR A 154 -3.34 -1.32 -0.61
N CYS A 155 -3.53 0.01 -0.62
CA CYS A 155 -4.03 0.78 0.53
C CYS A 155 -3.27 0.54 1.85
N LEU A 156 -1.99 0.18 1.78
CA LEU A 156 -1.15 -0.13 2.94
C LEU A 156 -0.56 1.14 3.57
N ILE A 157 -0.19 2.13 2.75
CA ILE A 157 0.57 3.30 3.21
C ILE A 157 -0.19 4.11 4.27
N SER A 158 -1.51 4.25 4.16
CA SER A 158 -2.36 4.88 5.18
C SER A 158 -2.26 4.16 6.52
N GLN A 159 -2.22 2.82 6.52
CA GLN A 159 -2.07 2.00 7.74
C GLN A 159 -0.68 2.14 8.37
N LEU A 160 0.37 2.24 7.55
CA LEU A 160 1.72 2.51 8.04
C LEU A 160 1.81 3.88 8.72
N LEU A 161 1.16 4.90 8.15
CA LEU A 161 1.10 6.24 8.75
C LEU A 161 0.24 6.26 10.02
N ASP A 162 -0.89 5.58 10.02
CA ASP A 162 -1.75 5.46 11.19
C ASP A 162 -1.02 4.82 12.37
N THR A 163 -0.10 3.90 12.11
CA THR A 163 0.74 3.33 13.16
C THR A 163 1.61 4.38 13.85
N VAL A 164 2.19 5.31 13.08
CA VAL A 164 2.97 6.43 13.63
C VAL A 164 2.06 7.39 14.40
N ILE A 165 0.88 7.71 13.85
CA ILE A 165 -0.11 8.62 14.44
C ILE A 165 -0.65 8.07 15.76
N CYS A 166 -0.97 6.78 15.84
CA CYS A 166 -1.43 6.15 17.07
C CYS A 166 -0.31 5.93 18.09
N GLY A 167 0.94 5.83 17.62
CA GLY A 167 2.10 5.59 18.48
C GLY A 167 2.71 6.86 19.10
N LEU A 168 2.31 8.06 18.66
CA LEU A 168 2.86 9.33 19.11
C LEU A 168 1.77 10.33 19.53
N PRO A 169 2.01 11.15 20.58
CA PRO A 169 1.17 12.30 20.86
C PRO A 169 1.07 13.25 19.64
N PRO A 170 -0.10 13.89 19.39
CA PRO A 170 -0.28 14.80 18.26
C PRO A 170 0.68 16.00 18.25
N ASP A 171 1.19 16.41 19.42
CA ASP A 171 2.14 17.50 19.63
C ASP A 171 3.60 17.02 19.71
N HIS A 172 3.85 15.73 19.49
CA HIS A 172 5.21 15.19 19.55
C HIS A 172 6.09 15.82 18.45
N PRO A 173 7.27 16.37 18.79
CA PRO A 173 8.10 17.16 17.87
C PRO A 173 8.59 16.37 16.65
N GLN A 174 8.67 15.04 16.75
CA GLN A 174 9.09 14.14 15.67
C GLN A 174 7.95 13.55 14.85
N LEU A 175 6.68 13.84 15.16
CA LEU A 175 5.54 13.19 14.50
C LEU A 175 5.55 13.41 12.97
N ALA A 176 5.74 14.66 12.55
CA ALA A 176 5.80 15.00 11.13
C ALA A 176 6.97 14.27 10.42
N ASP A 177 8.16 14.34 10.98
CA ASP A 177 9.35 13.70 10.41
C ASP A 177 9.22 12.17 10.35
N ALA A 178 8.61 11.57 11.38
CA ALA A 178 8.38 10.13 11.43
C ALA A 178 7.38 9.66 10.36
N MET A 179 6.27 10.38 10.19
CA MET A 179 5.29 10.09 9.13
C MET A 179 5.93 10.23 7.74
N LEU A 180 6.69 11.30 7.50
CA LEU A 180 7.37 11.51 6.22
C LEU A 180 8.41 10.42 5.94
N ALA A 181 9.17 10.02 6.97
CA ALA A 181 10.17 8.96 6.85
C ALA A 181 9.54 7.62 6.47
N VAL A 182 8.45 7.22 7.13
CA VAL A 182 7.72 5.97 6.81
C VAL A 182 7.10 6.03 5.41
N ARG A 183 6.46 7.16 5.05
CA ARG A 183 5.93 7.36 3.71
C ARG A 183 7.02 7.17 2.65
N ASP A 184 8.11 7.93 2.77
CA ASP A 184 9.18 7.95 1.77
C ASP A 184 9.88 6.59 1.69
N GLY A 185 10.06 5.91 2.82
CA GLY A 185 10.58 4.55 2.85
C GLY A 185 9.72 3.55 2.09
N HIS A 186 8.40 3.63 2.23
CA HIS A 186 7.48 2.75 1.50
C HIS A 186 7.50 3.03 -0.02
N LEU A 187 7.57 4.30 -0.43
CA LEU A 187 7.71 4.67 -1.85
C LEU A 187 9.05 4.17 -2.44
N ASN A 188 10.13 4.29 -1.68
CA ASN A 188 11.44 3.75 -2.05
C ASN A 188 11.43 2.22 -2.14
N LEU A 189 10.74 1.56 -1.21
CA LEU A 189 10.57 0.10 -1.20
C LEU A 189 9.86 -0.40 -2.47
N LEU A 190 8.75 0.23 -2.85
CA LEU A 190 8.04 -0.06 -4.09
C LEU A 190 8.98 -0.01 -5.31
N SER A 191 9.79 1.05 -5.39
CA SER A 191 10.72 1.25 -6.51
C SER A 191 11.88 0.24 -6.51
N ARG A 192 12.40 -0.14 -5.34
CA ARG A 192 13.49 -1.12 -5.20
C ARG A 192 13.03 -2.56 -5.48
N LEU A 193 11.81 -2.90 -5.08
CA LEU A 193 11.22 -4.21 -5.36
C LEU A 193 10.80 -4.36 -6.83
N THR A 194 10.67 -3.26 -7.57
CA THR A 194 10.33 -3.33 -9.00
C THR A 194 11.59 -3.54 -9.84
N LYS A 195 11.56 -4.57 -10.70
CA LYS A 195 12.63 -4.86 -11.66
C LYS A 195 12.80 -3.71 -12.67
N PRO A 196 14.00 -3.53 -13.24
CA PRO A 196 14.20 -2.64 -14.38
C PRO A 196 13.19 -2.94 -15.50
N GLY A 197 12.61 -1.90 -16.08
CA GLY A 197 11.51 -1.98 -17.06
C GLY A 197 10.17 -2.52 -16.54
N GLY A 198 10.04 -2.79 -15.23
CA GLY A 198 8.80 -3.21 -14.57
C GLY A 198 7.91 -2.04 -14.18
N THR A 199 6.79 -2.31 -13.50
CA THR A 199 5.85 -1.28 -13.04
C THR A 199 5.60 -1.37 -11.53
N ALA A 200 5.84 -0.29 -10.80
CA ALA A 200 5.36 -0.11 -9.44
C ALA A 200 3.95 0.52 -9.47
N ILE A 201 3.08 0.07 -8.58
CA ILE A 201 1.72 0.60 -8.41
C ILE A 201 1.51 0.94 -6.94
N LEU A 202 1.32 2.22 -6.62
CA LEU A 202 0.83 2.66 -5.33
C LEU A 202 -0.68 2.87 -5.42
N ILE A 203 -1.46 2.15 -4.63
CA ILE A 203 -2.89 2.40 -4.46
C ILE A 203 -3.10 2.91 -3.04
N THR A 204 -3.77 4.04 -2.89
CA THR A 204 -3.99 4.65 -1.58
C THR A 204 -5.32 5.34 -1.50
N ASP A 205 -5.99 5.15 -0.36
CA ASP A 205 -7.06 6.01 0.10
C ASP A 205 -6.49 7.37 0.51
N MET A 206 -7.26 8.43 0.24
CA MET A 206 -6.78 9.82 0.41
C MET A 206 -7.64 10.63 1.37
N VAL A 207 -8.94 10.36 1.41
CA VAL A 207 -9.90 11.08 2.24
C VAL A 207 -11.11 10.18 2.48
N SER A 208 -11.69 10.24 3.67
CA SER A 208 -12.91 9.49 4.02
C SER A 208 -14.16 10.36 4.02
N SER A 209 -15.31 9.70 4.05
CA SER A 209 -16.62 10.32 4.27
C SER A 209 -16.78 10.97 5.64
N ASP A 210 -15.84 10.74 6.58
CA ASP A 210 -15.89 11.39 7.90
C ASP A 210 -15.63 12.90 7.76
N THR A 211 -14.70 13.29 6.89
CA THR A 211 -14.36 14.70 6.62
C THR A 211 -14.86 15.18 5.26
N LEU A 212 -15.33 14.28 4.39
CA LEU A 212 -15.92 14.60 3.09
C LEU A 212 -17.23 13.83 2.86
N PRO A 213 -18.33 14.14 3.58
CA PRO A 213 -19.58 13.38 3.52
C PRO A 213 -20.23 13.30 2.12
N GLN A 214 -19.88 14.23 1.22
CA GLN A 214 -20.37 14.25 -0.16
C GLN A 214 -19.92 13.01 -0.96
N LEU A 215 -18.90 12.27 -0.51
CA LEU A 215 -18.44 11.02 -1.15
C LEU A 215 -19.54 9.97 -1.31
N ASP A 216 -20.51 9.92 -0.39
CA ASP A 216 -21.59 8.94 -0.42
C ASP A 216 -22.55 9.16 -1.59
N ARG A 217 -22.82 10.43 -1.92
CA ARG A 217 -23.89 10.82 -2.85
C ARG A 217 -23.38 11.30 -4.20
N VAL A 218 -22.09 11.63 -4.31
CA VAL A 218 -21.53 12.15 -5.56
C VAL A 218 -21.57 11.08 -6.66
N SER A 219 -22.07 11.45 -7.83
CA SER A 219 -22.02 10.57 -9.01
C SER A 219 -20.57 10.31 -9.42
N ARG A 220 -20.28 9.13 -9.99
CA ARG A 220 -18.94 8.77 -10.53
C ARG A 220 -18.31 9.85 -11.41
N PHE A 221 -19.09 10.54 -12.24
CA PHE A 221 -18.59 11.58 -13.15
C PHE A 221 -18.15 12.87 -12.44
N LYS A 222 -18.70 13.13 -11.25
CA LYS A 222 -18.37 14.32 -10.44
C LYS A 222 -17.33 14.02 -9.36
N LEU A 223 -17.01 12.75 -9.12
CA LEU A 223 -16.03 12.34 -8.11
C LEU A 223 -14.64 12.96 -8.32
N PRO A 224 -14.06 13.01 -9.55
CA PRO A 224 -12.76 13.65 -9.76
C PRO A 224 -12.74 15.13 -9.37
N LYS A 225 -13.84 15.86 -9.65
CA LYS A 225 -13.97 17.28 -9.27
C LYS A 225 -14.08 17.45 -7.77
N LEU A 226 -14.84 16.58 -7.09
CA LEU A 226 -14.96 16.61 -5.63
C LEU A 226 -13.62 16.34 -4.95
N VAL A 227 -12.90 15.31 -5.41
CA VAL A 227 -11.59 14.94 -4.87
C VAL A 227 -10.56 16.06 -5.09
N ARG A 228 -10.56 16.70 -6.25
CA ARG A 228 -9.70 17.87 -6.49
C ARG A 228 -10.00 19.00 -5.49
N ALA A 229 -11.27 19.32 -5.29
CA ALA A 229 -11.66 20.36 -4.33
C ALA A 229 -11.23 20.01 -2.90
N ALA A 230 -11.30 18.74 -2.51
CA ALA A 230 -10.80 18.27 -1.22
C ALA A 230 -9.27 18.46 -1.10
N VAL A 231 -8.50 18.17 -2.15
CA VAL A 231 -7.05 18.42 -2.17
C VAL A 231 -6.72 19.91 -2.06
N GLU A 232 -7.42 20.75 -2.83
CA GLU A 232 -7.27 22.21 -2.80
C GLU A 232 -7.59 22.79 -1.42
N SER A 233 -8.55 22.21 -0.70
CA SER A 233 -8.92 22.61 0.66
C SER A 233 -8.13 21.88 1.75
N GLN A 234 -7.05 21.18 1.41
CA GLN A 234 -6.22 20.40 2.34
C GLN A 234 -7.00 19.32 3.14
N ASN A 235 -8.11 18.83 2.59
CA ASN A 235 -8.92 17.76 3.17
C ASN A 235 -8.48 16.40 2.60
N PHE A 236 -7.37 15.90 3.11
CA PHE A 236 -6.82 14.57 2.84
C PHE A 236 -6.08 14.06 4.08
N PHE A 237 -5.83 12.75 4.13
CA PHE A 237 -5.02 12.14 5.18
C PHE A 237 -3.60 12.67 5.13
N THR A 238 -3.10 13.11 6.29
CA THR A 238 -1.76 13.65 6.45
C THR A 238 -0.72 12.73 5.81
N GLY A 239 0.18 13.30 5.00
CA GLY A 239 1.20 12.53 4.27
C GLY A 239 0.74 11.95 2.93
N LEU A 240 -0.56 11.94 2.62
CA LEU A 240 -1.14 11.30 1.42
C LEU A 240 -1.66 12.31 0.38
N ASN A 241 -1.04 13.49 0.28
CA ASN A 241 -1.33 14.43 -0.80
C ASN A 241 -0.92 13.82 -2.16
N PRO A 242 -1.84 13.71 -3.14
CA PRO A 242 -1.58 13.05 -4.43
C PRO A 242 -0.47 13.68 -5.24
N ALA A 243 -0.37 15.02 -5.23
CA ALA A 243 0.65 15.72 -5.98
C ALA A 243 2.05 15.45 -5.41
N VAL A 244 2.15 15.34 -4.08
CA VAL A 244 3.41 15.01 -3.39
C VAL A 244 3.81 13.57 -3.67
N LEU A 245 2.87 12.62 -3.57
CA LEU A 245 3.13 11.21 -3.87
C LEU A 245 3.57 11.02 -5.33
N MET A 246 2.87 11.67 -6.27
CA MET A 246 3.20 11.61 -7.69
C MET A 246 4.57 12.22 -7.97
N HIS A 247 4.88 13.38 -7.38
CA HIS A 247 6.19 14.00 -7.52
C HIS A 247 7.31 13.08 -7.00
N LYS A 248 7.14 12.49 -5.81
CA LYS A 248 8.12 11.56 -5.21
C LYS A 248 8.37 10.30 -6.03
N LEU A 249 7.36 9.84 -6.76
CA LEU A 249 7.47 8.67 -7.64
C LEU A 249 7.94 9.02 -9.05
N SER A 250 8.05 10.30 -9.41
CA SER A 250 8.37 10.78 -10.76
C SER A 250 9.88 10.85 -11.04
N PRO A 251 10.33 10.80 -12.30
CA PRO A 251 11.75 10.75 -12.66
C PRO A 251 12.68 11.82 -12.04
N PRO A 252 12.24 13.07 -11.79
CA PRO A 252 13.07 14.06 -11.09
C PRO A 252 13.46 13.68 -9.66
N GLU A 253 12.58 12.98 -8.94
CA GLU A 253 12.79 12.58 -7.54
C GLU A 253 13.18 11.11 -7.39
N ASN A 254 12.77 10.27 -8.34
CA ASN A 254 13.04 8.85 -8.39
C ASN A 254 13.88 8.53 -9.63
N ASP A 255 15.18 8.37 -9.45
CA ASP A 255 16.13 8.11 -10.53
C ASP A 255 15.87 6.79 -11.28
N ARG A 256 15.18 5.83 -10.64
CA ARG A 256 14.73 4.57 -11.26
C ARG A 256 13.49 4.73 -12.11
N ALA A 257 12.70 5.80 -11.94
CA ALA A 257 11.47 5.99 -12.68
C ALA A 257 11.73 6.48 -14.11
N ALA A 258 11.12 5.83 -15.09
CA ALA A 258 11.05 6.24 -16.48
C ALA A 258 9.82 7.13 -16.75
N SER A 259 8.66 6.75 -16.22
CA SER A 259 7.40 7.48 -16.40
C SER A 259 6.49 7.32 -15.18
N THR A 260 5.54 8.25 -15.00
CA THR A 260 4.50 8.16 -13.97
C THR A 260 3.12 8.54 -14.51
N ALA A 261 2.08 7.89 -14.00
CA ALA A 261 0.69 8.23 -14.29
C ALA A 261 -0.18 8.06 -13.05
N ILE A 262 -1.23 8.89 -12.97
CA ILE A 262 -2.24 8.83 -11.91
C ILE A 262 -3.54 8.24 -12.47
N HIS A 263 -4.20 7.39 -11.68
CA HIS A 263 -5.45 6.73 -12.02
C HIS A 263 -6.52 6.98 -10.96
N GLY A 264 -7.79 6.92 -11.38
CA GLY A 264 -8.93 7.21 -10.53
C GLY A 264 -9.36 8.69 -10.56
N PRO A 265 -10.02 9.19 -9.51
CA PRO A 265 -10.39 8.46 -8.29
C PRO A 265 -11.53 7.44 -8.47
N TRP A 266 -11.61 6.47 -7.57
CA TRP A 266 -12.80 5.64 -7.35
C TRP A 266 -13.19 5.63 -5.86
N ARG A 267 -14.37 5.06 -5.55
CA ARG A 267 -14.85 4.91 -4.18
C ARG A 267 -14.55 3.53 -3.67
N TRP A 268 -14.17 3.45 -2.40
CA TRP A 268 -14.06 2.20 -1.66
C TRP A 268 -14.92 2.29 -0.41
N ARG A 269 -15.80 1.30 -0.20
CA ARG A 269 -16.59 1.17 1.02
C ARG A 269 -15.90 0.21 1.96
N LEU A 270 -15.68 0.63 3.20
CA LEU A 270 -15.12 -0.18 4.26
C LEU A 270 -15.95 0.05 5.52
N GLY A 271 -16.80 -0.92 5.84
CA GLY A 271 -17.82 -0.77 6.89
C GLY A 271 -18.69 0.48 6.67
N PRO A 272 -18.84 1.38 7.67
CA PRO A 272 -19.68 2.57 7.55
C PRO A 272 -19.03 3.70 6.75
N ARG A 273 -17.73 3.58 6.41
CA ARG A 273 -16.96 4.66 5.76
C ARG A 273 -16.84 4.43 4.27
N LEU A 274 -16.76 5.54 3.55
CA LEU A 274 -16.34 5.58 2.15
C LEU A 274 -15.03 6.34 2.02
N PHE A 275 -14.17 5.86 1.15
CA PHE A 275 -12.88 6.45 0.86
C PHE A 275 -12.81 6.83 -0.62
N ALA A 276 -12.21 7.99 -0.91
CA ALA A 276 -11.72 8.27 -2.25
C ALA A 276 -10.32 7.67 -2.40
N VAL A 277 -10.15 6.81 -3.40
CA VAL A 277 -8.92 6.07 -3.67
C VAL A 277 -8.36 6.52 -5.02
N ILE A 278 -7.03 6.63 -5.11
CA ILE A 278 -6.29 6.79 -6.36
C ILE A 278 -5.28 5.67 -6.53
N ALA A 279 -4.73 5.55 -7.74
CA ALA A 279 -3.47 4.86 -7.94
C ALA A 279 -2.43 5.77 -8.60
N ILE A 280 -1.16 5.47 -8.37
CA ILE A 280 -0.03 6.02 -9.11
C ILE A 280 0.77 4.84 -9.65
N THR A 281 0.95 4.79 -10.96
CA THR A 281 1.81 3.80 -11.62
C THR A 281 3.12 4.45 -12.00
N THR A 282 4.23 3.75 -11.77
CA THR A 282 5.58 4.19 -12.13
C THR A 282 6.26 3.09 -12.94
N GLU A 283 6.59 3.37 -14.20
CA GLU A 283 7.41 2.47 -15.00
C GLU A 283 8.88 2.68 -14.63
N MET A 284 9.64 1.60 -14.42
CA MET A 284 11.06 1.66 -14.08
C MET A 284 11.94 1.67 -15.34
N LYS A 285 13.09 2.34 -15.27
CA LYS A 285 14.13 2.31 -16.31
C LYS A 285 14.76 0.92 -16.45
#